data_AF-A0A0M3QXB5-F1
#
_entry.id   AF-A0A0M3QXB5-F1
#
_cell.length_a   1.000
_cell.length_b   1.000
_cell.length_c   1.000
_cell.angle_alpha   90.00
_cell.angle_beta   90.00
_cell.angle_gamma   90.00
#
_symmetry.space_group_name_H-M   'P 1'
#
loop_
_entity.id
_entity.type
_entity.pdbx_description
1 polymer ?
#
loop_
_entity_poly.entity_id
_entity_poly.type
_entity_poly.pdbx_seq_one_letter_code
_entity_poly.pdbx_strand_id
1 'polypeptide(L)'
;MAAVNATQTDYWHFLFVELADPRTNDWFLIKSPLPLLSILGCYLLFVLSWGPRFMRDRKPFKLERTLLIYNFIQVALSVWMVYEGVCIWREYSWRCQPVDWSRTPKAYREARSVYVYYIAKITELLDTIFFVLRKNDRQVTFLHVYHHTVMPMISWGTSKYYPGGHGTFIGFINSFVHIIMYSYYFLSAFGPQMQKYLWWKKYITNLQMIQFCCAFIHQTQLLYTDCGYPRWSVCFTLPNAVFFYFLFNDFYQKSYKKKQAAAAQAKANAKALENNNNNNNNSCAKDLNAAAQLTAAQKKAL
;
A
#
# COMPACT_ATOMS: atom_id res chain seq x y z
N MET A 1 -33.00 -13.40 33.12
CA MET A 1 -32.38 -12.98 31.83
C MET A 1 -32.67 -11.51 31.46
N ALA A 2 -33.07 -10.62 32.39
CA ALA A 2 -33.37 -9.21 32.07
C ALA A 2 -32.30 -8.19 32.49
N ALA A 3 -31.35 -8.56 33.36
CA ALA A 3 -30.33 -7.63 33.88
C ALA A 3 -29.08 -7.48 33.00
N VAL A 4 -28.82 -8.41 32.08
CA VAL A 4 -27.64 -8.35 31.18
C VAL A 4 -27.88 -7.41 29.99
N ASN A 5 -29.14 -7.21 29.58
CA ASN A 5 -29.48 -6.39 28.43
C ASN A 5 -29.45 -4.87 28.72
N ALA A 6 -29.75 -4.45 29.96
CA ALA A 6 -29.77 -3.03 30.31
C ALA A 6 -28.35 -2.43 30.28
N THR A 7 -27.38 -3.07 30.93
CA THR A 7 -25.99 -2.60 30.98
C THR A 7 -25.30 -2.63 29.61
N GLN A 8 -25.55 -3.65 28.79
CA GLN A 8 -24.95 -3.74 27.45
C GLN A 8 -25.53 -2.71 26.47
N THR A 9 -26.82 -2.39 26.58
CA THR A 9 -27.47 -1.34 25.78
C THR A 9 -26.92 0.04 26.17
N ASP A 10 -26.66 0.26 27.47
CA ASP A 10 -26.05 1.50 27.96
C ASP A 10 -24.62 1.69 27.44
N TYR A 11 -23.77 0.65 27.48
CA TYR A 11 -22.40 0.74 26.94
C TYR A 11 -22.37 0.95 25.42
N TRP A 12 -23.24 0.28 24.68
CA TRP A 12 -23.33 0.46 23.23
C TRP A 12 -23.76 1.87 22.86
N HIS A 13 -24.78 2.40 23.57
CA HIS A 13 -25.25 3.77 23.37
C HIS A 13 -24.15 4.78 23.71
N PHE A 14 -23.49 4.61 24.84
CA PHE A 14 -22.37 5.45 25.24
C PHE A 14 -21.27 5.50 24.18
N LEU A 15 -20.81 4.33 23.71
CA LEU A 15 -19.70 4.25 22.75
C LEU A 15 -20.05 4.80 21.37
N PHE A 16 -21.24 4.50 20.83
CA PHE A 16 -21.55 4.80 19.43
C PHE A 16 -22.49 5.97 19.22
N VAL A 17 -23.06 6.54 20.28
CA VAL A 17 -23.95 7.72 20.22
C VAL A 17 -23.38 8.87 21.04
N GLU A 18 -23.08 8.66 22.32
CA GLU A 18 -22.67 9.78 23.21
C GLU A 18 -21.23 10.22 22.99
N LEU A 19 -20.31 9.27 22.78
CA LEU A 19 -18.90 9.57 22.52
C LEU A 19 -18.64 10.00 21.07
N ALA A 20 -19.60 9.76 20.17
CA ALA A 20 -19.46 10.03 18.74
C ALA A 20 -19.55 11.53 18.42
N ASP A 21 -18.89 11.96 17.35
CA ASP A 21 -19.07 13.32 16.84
C ASP A 21 -20.49 13.46 16.28
N PRO A 22 -21.32 14.39 16.82
CA PRO A 22 -22.71 14.54 16.41
C PRO A 22 -22.86 15.00 14.95
N ARG A 23 -21.80 15.50 14.31
CA ARG A 23 -21.81 15.97 12.92
C ARG A 23 -21.77 14.82 11.92
N THR A 24 -21.11 13.71 12.26
CA THR A 24 -20.86 12.58 11.37
C THR A 24 -21.63 11.33 11.75
N ASN A 25 -22.23 11.28 12.95
CA ASN A 25 -22.86 10.10 13.52
C ASN A 25 -23.89 9.42 12.59
N ASP A 26 -24.68 10.22 11.87
CA ASP A 26 -25.74 9.72 10.99
C ASP A 26 -25.29 9.50 9.53
N TRP A 27 -24.00 9.68 9.24
CA TRP A 27 -23.47 9.46 7.89
C TRP A 27 -23.48 7.97 7.53
N PHE A 28 -23.63 7.71 6.23
CA PHE A 28 -23.68 6.36 5.68
C PHE A 28 -22.44 5.57 6.09
N LEU A 29 -22.65 4.38 6.68
CA LEU A 29 -21.63 3.47 7.25
C LEU A 29 -20.90 3.95 8.53
N ILE A 30 -21.25 5.11 9.11
CA ILE A 30 -20.65 5.62 10.36
C ILE A 30 -21.51 5.32 11.59
N LYS A 31 -22.83 5.21 11.43
CA LYS A 31 -23.78 5.01 12.54
C LYS A 31 -23.41 3.89 13.50
N SER A 32 -22.91 2.77 12.97
CA SER A 32 -22.50 1.60 13.75
C SER A 32 -21.22 1.01 13.15
N PRO A 33 -20.39 0.30 13.94
CA PRO A 33 -19.25 -0.45 13.40
C PRO A 33 -19.70 -1.71 12.62
N LEU A 34 -20.92 -2.21 12.83
CA LEU A 34 -21.37 -3.49 12.28
C LEU A 34 -21.31 -3.55 10.73
N PRO A 35 -21.72 -2.51 9.98
CA PRO A 35 -21.59 -2.52 8.52
C PRO A 35 -20.13 -2.66 8.07
N LEU A 36 -19.21 -1.92 8.69
CA LEU A 36 -17.79 -2.03 8.38
C LEU A 36 -17.23 -3.43 8.68
N LEU A 37 -17.51 -3.94 9.88
CA LEU A 37 -17.05 -5.27 10.29
C LEU A 37 -17.62 -6.37 9.38
N SER A 38 -18.85 -6.21 8.92
CA SER A 38 -19.47 -7.12 7.95
C SER A 38 -18.76 -7.05 6.59
N ILE A 39 -18.51 -5.85 6.07
CA ILE A 39 -17.76 -5.65 4.81
C ILE A 39 -16.36 -6.27 4.92
N LEU A 40 -15.62 -6.01 5.99
CA LEU A 40 -14.28 -6.55 6.22
C LEU A 40 -14.30 -8.08 6.39
N GLY A 41 -15.29 -8.61 7.11
CA GLY A 41 -15.49 -10.06 7.27
C GLY A 41 -15.72 -10.73 5.92
N CYS A 42 -16.65 -10.21 5.12
CA CYS A 42 -16.91 -10.70 3.76
C CYS A 42 -15.67 -10.58 2.86
N TYR A 43 -14.96 -9.45 2.94
CA TYR A 43 -13.72 -9.22 2.20
C TYR A 43 -12.65 -10.25 2.54
N LEU A 44 -12.37 -10.49 3.84
CA LEU A 44 -11.37 -11.45 4.28
C LEU A 44 -11.77 -12.89 3.92
N LEU A 45 -13.04 -13.25 4.10
CA LEU A 45 -13.57 -14.55 3.68
C LEU A 45 -13.41 -14.78 2.18
N PHE A 46 -13.69 -13.75 1.37
CA PHE A 46 -13.49 -13.79 -0.08
C PHE A 46 -12.00 -13.94 -0.42
N VAL A 47 -11.14 -13.05 0.08
CA VAL A 47 -9.74 -12.97 -0.35
C VAL A 47 -8.91 -14.16 0.12
N LEU A 48 -9.12 -14.63 1.35
CA LEU A 48 -8.27 -15.65 1.96
C LEU A 48 -8.77 -17.09 1.74
N SER A 49 -10.05 -17.27 1.42
CA SER A 49 -10.64 -18.61 1.36
C SER A 49 -11.51 -18.83 0.13
N TRP A 50 -12.65 -18.15 0.04
CA TRP A 50 -13.67 -18.47 -0.97
C TRP A 50 -13.21 -18.13 -2.40
N GLY A 51 -12.66 -16.94 -2.61
CA GLY A 51 -12.22 -16.45 -3.92
C GLY A 51 -11.11 -17.31 -4.54
N PRO A 52 -10.00 -17.61 -3.82
CA PRO A 52 -8.97 -18.50 -4.33
C PRO A 52 -9.50 -19.91 -4.67
N ARG A 53 -10.39 -20.47 -3.83
CA ARG A 53 -11.03 -21.77 -4.10
C ARG A 53 -11.92 -21.72 -5.35
N PHE A 54 -12.71 -20.66 -5.49
CA PHE A 54 -13.56 -20.44 -6.66
C PHE A 54 -12.76 -20.28 -7.96
N MET A 55 -11.57 -19.67 -7.88
CA MET A 55 -10.67 -19.43 -9.02
C MET A 55 -9.71 -20.58 -9.33
N ARG A 56 -9.68 -21.64 -8.51
CA ARG A 56 -8.73 -22.77 -8.65
C ARG A 56 -8.79 -23.38 -10.04
N ASP A 57 -10.00 -23.77 -10.44
CA ASP A 57 -10.27 -24.52 -11.68
C ASP A 57 -10.77 -23.60 -12.82
N ARG A 58 -10.64 -22.28 -12.66
CA ARG A 58 -11.06 -21.26 -13.64
C ARG A 58 -9.88 -20.54 -14.26
N LYS A 59 -10.07 -20.06 -15.49
CA LYS A 59 -9.13 -19.14 -16.15
C LYS A 59 -9.23 -17.74 -15.50
N PRO A 60 -8.13 -16.96 -15.46
CA PRO A 60 -8.15 -15.58 -14.99
C PRO A 60 -9.21 -14.75 -15.71
N PHE A 61 -9.96 -13.93 -14.96
CA PHE A 61 -10.92 -13.00 -15.58
C PHE A 61 -10.19 -11.90 -16.36
N LYS A 62 -10.74 -11.56 -17.53
CA LYS A 62 -10.31 -10.42 -18.35
C LYS A 62 -11.06 -9.17 -17.90
N LEU A 63 -10.41 -8.37 -17.05
CA LEU A 63 -11.00 -7.21 -16.37
C LEU A 63 -10.35 -5.88 -16.80
N GLU A 64 -9.74 -5.81 -17.97
CA GLU A 64 -8.93 -4.66 -18.41
C GLU A 64 -9.75 -3.36 -18.42
N ARG A 65 -10.95 -3.37 -19.02
CA ARG A 65 -11.84 -2.20 -19.05
C ARG A 65 -12.31 -1.80 -17.65
N THR A 66 -12.67 -2.78 -16.83
CA THR A 66 -13.09 -2.54 -15.43
C THR A 66 -11.96 -1.90 -14.63
N LEU A 67 -10.73 -2.41 -14.77
CA LEU A 67 -9.56 -1.86 -14.10
C LEU A 67 -9.20 -0.46 -14.60
N LEU A 68 -9.35 -0.18 -15.90
CA LEU A 68 -9.13 1.17 -16.43
C LEU A 68 -10.10 2.16 -15.78
N ILE A 69 -11.40 1.86 -15.78
CA ILE A 69 -12.42 2.74 -15.18
C ILE A 69 -12.20 2.88 -13.67
N TYR A 70 -11.98 1.77 -12.98
CA TYR A 70 -11.73 1.75 -11.54
C TYR A 70 -10.51 2.59 -11.15
N ASN A 71 -9.36 2.36 -11.78
CA ASN A 71 -8.14 3.11 -11.45
C ASN A 71 -8.28 4.59 -11.80
N PHE A 72 -9.01 4.93 -12.88
CA PHE A 72 -9.30 6.34 -13.22
C PHE A 72 -10.15 7.01 -12.12
N ILE A 73 -11.19 6.34 -11.64
CA ILE A 73 -12.02 6.83 -10.53
C ILE A 73 -11.17 7.01 -9.27
N GLN A 74 -10.29 6.05 -8.95
CA GLN A 74 -9.40 6.15 -7.79
C GLN A 74 -8.43 7.35 -7.90
N VAL A 75 -7.88 7.60 -9.10
CA VAL A 75 -7.06 8.79 -9.36
C VAL A 75 -7.87 10.07 -9.14
N ALA A 76 -9.06 10.18 -9.74
CA ALA A 76 -9.92 11.35 -9.61
C ALA A 76 -10.31 11.64 -8.15
N LEU A 77 -10.68 10.59 -7.40
CA LEU A 77 -10.99 10.67 -5.98
C LEU A 77 -9.77 11.12 -5.17
N SER A 78 -8.60 10.57 -5.45
CA SER A 78 -7.34 10.95 -4.78
C SER A 78 -6.93 12.40 -5.08
N VAL A 79 -7.11 12.86 -6.33
CA VAL A 79 -6.89 14.27 -6.70
C VAL A 79 -7.82 15.20 -5.92
N TRP A 80 -9.10 14.85 -5.82
CA TRP A 80 -10.06 15.63 -5.04
C TRP A 80 -9.67 15.69 -3.55
N MET A 81 -9.26 14.57 -2.95
CA MET A 81 -8.80 14.54 -1.56
C MET A 81 -7.52 15.36 -1.32
N VAL A 82 -6.60 15.37 -2.29
CA VAL A 82 -5.40 16.23 -2.22
C VAL A 82 -5.79 17.70 -2.34
N TYR A 83 -6.71 18.06 -3.22
CA TYR A 83 -7.22 19.43 -3.33
C TYR A 83 -7.84 19.89 -2.01
N GLU A 84 -8.72 19.09 -1.42
CA GLU A 84 -9.31 19.36 -0.10
C GLU A 84 -8.24 19.47 0.98
N GLY A 85 -7.26 18.56 0.98
CA GLY A 85 -6.12 18.61 1.88
C GLY A 85 -5.32 19.89 1.75
N VAL A 86 -5.02 20.36 0.54
CA VAL A 86 -4.34 21.65 0.32
C VAL A 86 -5.17 22.81 0.86
N CYS A 87 -6.49 22.82 0.62
CA CYS A 87 -7.35 23.88 1.16
C CYS A 87 -7.33 23.91 2.70
N ILE A 88 -7.42 22.75 3.35
CA ILE A 88 -7.44 22.63 4.81
C ILE A 88 -6.06 22.97 5.42
N TRP A 89 -4.99 22.39 4.88
CA TRP A 89 -3.63 22.51 5.42
C TRP A 89 -2.96 23.87 5.18
N ARG A 90 -3.58 24.75 4.36
CA ARG A 90 -3.17 26.16 4.25
C ARG A 90 -3.48 26.98 5.50
N GLU A 91 -4.49 26.58 6.26
CA GLU A 91 -4.95 27.29 7.46
C GLU A 91 -4.57 26.56 8.75
N TYR A 92 -4.14 25.31 8.66
CA TYR A 92 -3.73 24.51 9.81
C TYR A 92 -2.33 24.86 10.30
N SER A 93 -2.14 24.69 11.61
CA SER A 93 -0.82 24.64 12.21
C SER A 93 -0.12 23.33 11.84
N TRP A 94 1.05 23.44 11.22
CA TRP A 94 1.93 22.29 10.91
C TRP A 94 2.60 21.69 12.15
N ARG A 95 2.44 22.31 13.32
CA ARG A 95 2.98 21.82 14.60
C ARG A 95 2.00 20.92 15.35
N CYS A 96 0.84 21.46 15.64
CA CYS A 96 -0.22 20.76 16.35
C CYS A 96 -1.55 21.42 16.00
N GLN A 97 -2.47 20.63 15.46
CA GLN A 97 -3.79 21.11 15.05
C GLN A 97 -4.91 20.40 15.82
N PRO A 98 -5.74 21.11 16.61
CA PRO A 98 -6.93 20.53 17.22
C PRO A 98 -7.97 20.13 16.17
N VAL A 99 -8.90 19.29 16.60
CA VAL A 99 -10.16 19.09 15.88
C VAL A 99 -11.05 20.31 16.14
N ASP A 100 -11.55 20.94 15.08
CA ASP A 100 -12.63 21.92 15.21
C ASP A 100 -13.95 21.16 15.39
N TRP A 101 -14.61 21.31 16.54
CA TRP A 101 -15.89 20.67 16.88
C TRP A 101 -17.11 21.52 16.53
N SER A 102 -16.89 22.72 15.99
CA SER A 102 -17.97 23.64 15.62
C SER A 102 -18.82 23.09 14.46
N ARG A 103 -19.99 23.70 14.28
CA ARG A 103 -20.90 23.44 13.16
C ARG A 103 -20.72 24.43 12.01
N THR A 104 -19.52 24.99 11.87
CA THR A 104 -19.21 25.92 10.77
C THR A 104 -19.07 25.16 9.44
N PRO A 105 -19.28 25.82 8.29
CA PRO A 105 -19.07 25.20 6.98
C PRO A 105 -17.65 24.64 6.81
N LYS A 106 -16.64 25.30 7.41
CA LYS A 106 -15.25 24.85 7.40
C LYS A 106 -15.07 23.53 8.17
N ALA A 107 -15.58 23.46 9.39
CA ALA A 107 -15.48 22.25 10.21
C ALA A 107 -16.24 21.06 9.58
N TYR A 108 -17.40 21.30 8.95
CA TYR A 108 -18.10 20.27 8.17
C TYR A 108 -17.34 19.84 6.91
N ARG A 109 -16.65 20.76 6.24
CA ARG A 109 -15.79 20.45 5.09
C ARG A 109 -14.64 19.53 5.51
N GLU A 110 -14.00 19.81 6.63
CA GLU A 110 -12.93 18.97 7.21
C GLU A 110 -13.46 17.57 7.54
N ALA A 111 -14.58 17.49 8.27
CA ALA A 111 -15.20 16.21 8.61
C ALA A 111 -15.60 15.40 7.37
N ARG A 112 -16.15 16.07 6.35
CA ARG A 112 -16.51 15.45 5.08
C ARG A 112 -15.28 14.89 4.36
N SER A 113 -14.15 15.60 4.39
CA SER A 113 -12.90 15.12 3.78
C SER A 113 -12.38 13.85 4.47
N VAL A 114 -12.46 13.77 5.80
CA VAL A 114 -12.12 12.55 6.55
C VAL A 114 -13.06 11.39 6.21
N TYR A 115 -14.36 11.67 6.10
CA TYR A 115 -15.34 10.67 5.72
C TYR A 115 -15.17 10.16 4.28
N VAL A 116 -14.91 11.05 3.32
CA VAL A 116 -14.65 10.63 1.93
C VAL A 116 -13.37 9.79 1.87
N TYR A 117 -12.35 10.10 2.67
CA TYR A 117 -11.17 9.25 2.81
C TYR A 117 -11.54 7.86 3.34
N TYR A 118 -12.41 7.75 4.35
CA TYR A 118 -12.94 6.46 4.82
C TYR A 118 -13.64 5.68 3.70
N ILE A 119 -14.54 6.32 2.96
CA ILE A 119 -15.24 5.69 1.82
C ILE A 119 -14.22 5.25 0.75
N ALA A 120 -13.20 6.07 0.47
CA ALA A 120 -12.12 5.69 -0.43
C ALA A 120 -11.46 4.38 0.03
N LYS A 121 -11.06 4.26 1.31
CA LYS A 121 -10.46 3.01 1.84
C LYS A 121 -11.36 1.79 1.66
N ILE A 122 -12.70 1.95 1.73
CA ILE A 122 -13.65 0.86 1.44
C ILE A 122 -13.62 0.47 -0.03
N THR A 123 -13.61 1.45 -0.94
CA THR A 123 -13.52 1.16 -2.39
C THR A 123 -12.21 0.48 -2.77
N GLU A 124 -11.12 0.77 -2.05
CA GLU A 124 -9.80 0.18 -2.28
C GLU A 124 -9.75 -1.32 -1.95
N LEU A 125 -10.71 -1.86 -1.19
CA LEU A 125 -10.83 -3.31 -0.96
C LEU A 125 -11.01 -4.09 -2.27
N LEU A 126 -11.53 -3.43 -3.32
CA LEU A 126 -11.68 -4.01 -4.65
C LEU A 126 -10.34 -4.37 -5.29
N ASP A 127 -9.22 -3.73 -4.91
CA ASP A 127 -7.88 -4.04 -5.43
C ASP A 127 -7.57 -5.52 -5.23
N THR A 128 -7.71 -6.01 -4.00
CA THR A 128 -7.44 -7.39 -3.65
C THR A 128 -8.43 -8.35 -4.30
N ILE A 129 -9.70 -7.94 -4.44
CA ILE A 129 -10.71 -8.72 -5.15
C ILE A 129 -10.29 -8.92 -6.61
N PHE A 130 -9.84 -7.86 -7.29
CA PHE A 130 -9.34 -7.96 -8.65
C PHE A 130 -8.07 -8.82 -8.76
N PHE A 131 -7.18 -8.79 -7.77
CA PHE A 131 -6.00 -9.65 -7.75
C PHE A 131 -6.38 -11.13 -7.70
N VAL A 132 -7.33 -11.50 -6.84
CA VAL A 132 -7.84 -12.88 -6.74
C VAL A 132 -8.52 -13.32 -8.04
N LEU A 133 -9.43 -12.49 -8.59
CA LEU A 133 -10.14 -12.80 -9.84
C LEU A 133 -9.21 -12.90 -11.06
N ARG A 134 -8.04 -12.26 -11.02
CA ARG A 134 -7.01 -12.35 -12.06
C ARG A 134 -5.94 -13.41 -11.78
N LYS A 135 -6.07 -14.19 -10.71
CA LYS A 135 -5.07 -15.17 -10.25
C LYS A 135 -3.67 -14.55 -10.11
N ASN A 136 -3.59 -13.34 -9.58
CA ASN A 136 -2.34 -12.62 -9.36
C ASN A 136 -1.89 -12.74 -7.90
N ASP A 137 -1.73 -13.97 -7.42
CA ASP A 137 -1.54 -14.30 -6.01
C ASP A 137 -0.30 -13.63 -5.40
N ARG A 138 0.72 -13.32 -6.21
CA ARG A 138 1.90 -12.55 -5.75
C ARG A 138 1.58 -11.14 -5.23
N GLN A 139 0.43 -10.57 -5.59
CA GLN A 139 0.00 -9.25 -5.12
C GLN A 139 -0.82 -9.34 -3.83
N VAL A 140 -1.42 -10.50 -3.55
CA VAL A 140 -2.17 -10.78 -2.31
C VAL A 140 -1.17 -11.16 -1.21
N THR A 141 -0.39 -10.17 -0.79
CA THR A 141 0.61 -10.32 0.28
C THR A 141 0.01 -10.01 1.64
N PHE A 142 0.63 -10.51 2.72
CA PHE A 142 0.26 -10.12 4.08
C PHE A 142 0.24 -8.60 4.27
N LEU A 143 1.26 -7.89 3.75
CA LEU A 143 1.33 -6.43 3.77
C LEU A 143 0.08 -5.79 3.17
N HIS A 144 -0.33 -6.25 1.98
CA HIS A 144 -1.48 -5.70 1.28
C HIS A 144 -2.78 -5.98 2.05
N VAL A 145 -3.03 -7.23 2.45
CA VAL A 145 -4.26 -7.59 3.16
C VAL A 145 -4.34 -6.90 4.52
N TYR A 146 -3.23 -6.85 5.27
CA TYR A 146 -3.16 -6.14 6.55
C TYR A 146 -3.47 -4.65 6.38
N HIS A 147 -2.81 -3.98 5.42
CA HIS A 147 -3.06 -2.58 5.09
C HIS A 147 -4.53 -2.31 4.77
N HIS A 148 -5.08 -3.06 3.81
CA HIS A 148 -6.47 -2.86 3.38
C HIS A 148 -7.51 -3.26 4.43
N THR A 149 -7.13 -3.99 5.48
CA THR A 149 -8.03 -4.28 6.61
C THR A 149 -7.96 -3.16 7.65
N VAL A 150 -6.75 -2.74 8.03
CA VAL A 150 -6.54 -1.77 9.12
C VAL A 150 -6.90 -0.35 8.73
N MET A 151 -6.62 0.08 7.49
CA MET A 151 -6.87 1.45 7.05
C MET A 151 -8.36 1.84 7.08
N PRO A 152 -9.31 1.01 6.62
CA PRO A 152 -10.74 1.26 6.80
C PRO A 152 -11.17 1.33 8.28
N MET A 153 -10.62 0.47 9.16
CA MET A 153 -10.95 0.49 10.59
C MET A 153 -10.51 1.79 11.26
N ILE A 154 -9.29 2.23 10.99
CA ILE A 154 -8.76 3.49 11.56
C ILE A 154 -9.56 4.66 11.02
N SER A 155 -9.77 4.74 9.70
CA SER A 155 -10.50 5.86 9.09
C SER A 155 -11.97 5.93 9.50
N TRP A 156 -12.61 4.80 9.81
CA TRP A 156 -13.93 4.77 10.44
C TRP A 156 -13.89 5.38 11.85
N GLY A 157 -12.92 4.97 12.67
CA GLY A 157 -12.74 5.51 14.02
C GLY A 157 -12.47 7.02 14.02
N THR A 158 -11.62 7.51 13.12
CA THR A 158 -11.38 8.96 12.99
C THR A 158 -12.63 9.69 12.53
N SER A 159 -13.36 9.15 11.53
CA SER A 159 -14.61 9.74 11.03
C SER A 159 -15.70 9.80 12.11
N LYS A 160 -15.75 8.78 12.98
CA LYS A 160 -16.76 8.65 14.05
C LYS A 160 -16.48 9.55 15.25
N TYR A 161 -15.22 9.64 15.67
CA TYR A 161 -14.87 10.21 16.98
C TYR A 161 -14.12 11.54 16.92
N TYR A 162 -13.30 11.80 15.89
CA TYR A 162 -12.50 13.02 15.78
C TYR A 162 -12.20 13.37 14.32
N PRO A 163 -13.22 13.78 13.55
CA PRO A 163 -13.14 13.92 12.09
C PRO A 163 -12.47 15.25 11.69
N GLY A 164 -11.18 15.42 12.00
CA GLY A 164 -10.42 16.62 11.64
C GLY A 164 -9.06 16.71 12.34
N GLY A 165 -8.40 17.85 12.21
CA GLY A 165 -7.18 18.18 12.97
C GLY A 165 -5.92 17.43 12.54
N HIS A 166 -4.99 17.25 13.49
CA HIS A 166 -3.61 16.79 13.27
C HIS A 166 -3.49 15.49 12.45
N GLY A 167 -4.39 14.52 12.69
CA GLY A 167 -4.36 13.21 12.02
C GLY A 167 -4.69 13.27 10.53
N THR A 168 -5.35 14.33 10.05
CA THR A 168 -5.71 14.48 8.62
C THR A 168 -4.49 14.59 7.71
N PHE A 169 -3.31 14.90 8.26
CA PHE A 169 -2.05 14.94 7.51
C PHE A 169 -1.75 13.59 6.85
N ILE A 170 -2.00 12.50 7.58
CA ILE A 170 -1.78 11.13 7.09
C ILE A 170 -2.65 10.87 5.86
N GLY A 171 -3.94 11.24 5.92
CA GLY A 171 -4.87 11.09 4.81
C GLY A 171 -4.48 11.95 3.61
N PHE A 172 -4.03 13.18 3.85
CA PHE A 172 -3.56 14.11 2.81
C PHE A 172 -2.37 13.54 2.03
N ILE A 173 -1.29 13.16 2.72
CA ILE A 173 -0.09 12.62 2.06
C ILE A 173 -0.35 11.23 1.45
N ASN A 174 -1.21 10.39 2.06
CA ASN A 174 -1.60 9.11 1.49
C ASN A 174 -2.33 9.30 0.16
N SER A 175 -3.27 10.24 0.10
CA SER A 175 -4.01 10.56 -1.12
C SER A 175 -3.07 11.02 -2.23
N PHE A 176 -2.06 11.84 -1.91
CA PHE A 176 -1.04 12.24 -2.89
C PHE A 176 -0.28 11.06 -3.47
N VAL A 177 0.17 10.12 -2.63
CA VAL A 177 0.83 8.91 -3.09
C VAL A 177 -0.12 8.02 -3.89
N HIS A 178 -1.40 7.96 -3.51
CA HIS A 178 -2.43 7.21 -4.22
C HIS A 178 -2.71 7.75 -5.62
N ILE A 179 -2.61 9.07 -5.86
CA ILE A 179 -2.66 9.63 -7.23
C ILE A 179 -1.59 8.95 -8.10
N ILE A 180 -0.35 8.89 -7.61
CA ILE A 180 0.79 8.35 -8.35
C ILE A 180 0.66 6.83 -8.52
N MET A 181 0.29 6.13 -7.46
CA MET A 181 0.11 4.67 -7.46
C MET A 181 -1.02 4.23 -8.39
N TYR A 182 -2.20 4.83 -8.29
CA TYR A 182 -3.33 4.47 -9.16
C TYR A 182 -3.13 4.94 -10.59
N SER A 183 -2.39 6.04 -10.83
CA SER A 183 -1.95 6.40 -12.19
C SER A 183 -1.04 5.34 -12.79
N TYR A 184 -0.12 4.78 -12.00
CA TYR A 184 0.68 3.64 -12.44
C TYR A 184 -0.19 2.42 -12.78
N TYR A 185 -1.16 2.09 -11.93
CA TYR A 185 -2.05 0.95 -12.18
C TYR A 185 -2.95 1.16 -13.39
N PHE A 186 -3.50 2.37 -13.56
CA PHE A 186 -4.25 2.78 -14.73
C PHE A 186 -3.44 2.59 -16.02
N LEU A 187 -2.21 3.12 -16.07
CA LEU A 187 -1.33 2.95 -17.22
C LEU A 187 -0.97 1.47 -17.44
N SER A 188 -0.75 0.70 -16.38
CA SER A 188 -0.40 -0.71 -16.49
C SER A 188 -1.54 -1.58 -17.06
N ALA A 189 -2.79 -1.10 -16.96
CA ALA A 189 -3.98 -1.80 -17.44
C ALA A 189 -4.16 -1.76 -18.97
N PHE A 190 -3.48 -0.84 -19.68
CA PHE A 190 -3.41 -0.85 -21.15
C PHE A 190 -2.60 -2.04 -21.72
N GLY A 191 -1.96 -2.83 -20.86
CA GLY A 191 -1.30 -4.07 -21.23
C GLY A 191 0.20 -3.95 -21.53
N PRO A 192 0.81 -4.98 -22.12
CA PRO A 192 2.27 -5.09 -22.25
C PRO A 192 2.92 -3.94 -23.04
N GLN A 193 2.18 -3.37 -24.00
CA GLN A 193 2.63 -2.24 -24.80
C GLN A 193 2.90 -0.99 -23.96
N MET A 194 2.14 -0.77 -22.88
CA MET A 194 2.35 0.35 -21.95
C MET A 194 3.32 -0.02 -20.82
N GLN A 195 3.27 -1.26 -20.32
CA GLN A 195 4.07 -1.71 -19.18
C GLN A 195 5.59 -1.55 -19.40
N LYS A 196 6.07 -1.65 -20.65
CA LYS A 196 7.48 -1.42 -20.99
C LYS A 196 8.00 -0.01 -20.66
N TYR A 197 7.12 0.99 -20.64
CA TYR A 197 7.46 2.38 -20.31
C TYR A 197 7.40 2.67 -18.80
N LEU A 198 6.89 1.74 -17.98
CA LEU A 198 6.64 1.92 -16.56
C LEU A 198 7.86 1.53 -15.68
N TRP A 199 9.05 2.00 -16.08
CA TRP A 199 10.32 1.74 -15.40
C TRP A 199 10.39 2.33 -13.98
N TRP A 200 9.57 3.35 -13.72
CA TRP A 200 9.59 4.13 -12.47
C TRP A 200 8.84 3.47 -11.30
N LYS A 201 8.37 2.22 -11.44
CA LYS A 201 7.69 1.45 -10.39
C LYS A 201 8.42 1.49 -9.04
N LYS A 202 9.76 1.40 -9.07
CA LYS A 202 10.59 1.40 -7.85
C LYS A 202 10.48 2.72 -7.07
N TYR A 203 10.34 3.84 -7.77
CA TYR A 203 10.23 5.16 -7.13
C TYR A 203 8.89 5.33 -6.40
N ILE A 204 7.83 4.64 -6.82
CA ILE A 204 6.56 4.61 -6.09
C ILE A 204 6.76 4.00 -4.71
N THR A 205 7.46 2.87 -4.62
CA THR A 205 7.75 2.23 -3.32
C THR A 205 8.62 3.12 -2.43
N ASN A 206 9.61 3.80 -3.01
CA ASN A 206 10.41 4.78 -2.26
C ASN A 206 9.54 5.93 -1.73
N LEU A 207 8.63 6.44 -2.55
CA LEU A 207 7.70 7.50 -2.16
C LEU A 207 6.76 7.04 -1.02
N GLN A 208 6.24 5.82 -1.08
CA GLN A 208 5.44 5.22 0.00
C GLN A 208 6.25 5.13 1.31
N MET A 209 7.52 4.73 1.26
CA MET A 209 8.38 4.69 2.45
C MET A 209 8.62 6.10 3.03
N ILE A 210 8.89 7.09 2.17
CA ILE A 210 9.05 8.49 2.58
C ILE A 210 7.77 9.01 3.24
N GLN A 211 6.60 8.69 2.69
CA GLN A 211 5.30 9.05 3.25
C GLN A 211 5.15 8.57 4.70
N PHE A 212 5.52 7.32 5.00
CA PHE A 212 5.47 6.81 6.38
C PHE A 212 6.43 7.54 7.32
N CYS A 213 7.64 7.88 6.85
CA CYS A 213 8.58 8.69 7.63
C CYS A 213 8.00 10.08 7.93
N CYS A 214 7.43 10.75 6.93
CA CYS A 214 6.79 12.06 7.11
C CYS A 214 5.61 11.98 8.08
N ALA A 215 4.73 10.97 7.94
CA ALA A 215 3.64 10.72 8.86
C ALA A 215 4.14 10.51 10.30
N PHE A 216 5.18 9.69 10.47
CA PHE A 216 5.76 9.40 11.78
C PHE A 216 6.30 10.66 12.46
N ILE A 217 7.11 11.44 11.74
CA ILE A 217 7.68 12.70 12.25
C ILE A 217 6.56 13.68 12.62
N HIS A 218 5.57 13.85 11.74
CA HIS A 218 4.43 14.74 12.01
C HIS A 218 3.63 14.29 13.25
N GLN A 219 3.36 13.00 13.38
CA GLN A 219 2.54 12.47 14.48
C GLN A 219 3.29 12.46 15.82
N THR A 220 4.62 12.36 15.79
CA THR A 220 5.49 12.44 16.98
C THR A 220 5.38 13.78 17.69
N GLN A 221 5.01 14.85 16.98
CA GLN A 221 4.86 16.19 17.57
C GLN A 221 3.80 16.23 18.69
N LEU A 222 2.78 15.37 18.64
CA LEU A 222 1.75 15.22 19.69
C LEU A 222 2.29 14.63 21.02
N LEU A 223 3.49 14.04 21.01
CA LEU A 223 4.13 13.60 22.25
C LEU A 223 4.63 14.79 23.08
N TYR A 224 4.99 15.89 22.43
CA TYR A 224 5.67 17.02 23.07
C TYR A 224 4.85 18.32 23.03
N THR A 225 3.84 18.41 22.16
CA THR A 225 2.96 19.60 22.03
C THR A 225 1.54 19.22 22.37
N ASP A 226 0.92 19.96 23.30
CA ASP A 226 -0.50 19.85 23.60
C ASP A 226 -1.28 20.97 22.90
N CYS A 227 -2.23 20.59 22.06
CA CYS A 227 -3.17 21.50 21.42
C CYS A 227 -4.62 21.03 21.56
N GLY A 228 -4.92 20.10 22.48
CA GLY A 228 -6.26 19.54 22.64
C GLY A 228 -6.65 18.50 21.59
N TYR A 229 -5.71 18.08 20.72
CA TYR A 229 -5.91 16.90 19.86
C TYR A 229 -5.82 15.61 20.70
N PRO A 230 -6.64 14.57 20.46
CA PRO A 230 -6.65 13.37 21.29
C PRO A 230 -5.30 12.62 21.31
N ARG A 231 -4.52 12.78 22.39
CA ARG A 231 -3.15 12.24 22.52
C ARG A 231 -3.10 10.72 22.56
N TRP A 232 -4.16 10.07 23.03
CA TRP A 232 -4.28 8.60 23.01
C TRP A 232 -4.18 8.03 21.58
N SER A 233 -4.51 8.82 20.55
CA SER A 233 -4.37 8.39 19.15
C SER A 233 -2.93 8.00 18.80
N VAL A 234 -1.94 8.63 19.45
CA VAL A 234 -0.51 8.40 19.25
C VAL A 234 -0.11 6.97 19.63
N CYS A 235 -0.76 6.39 20.64
CA CYS A 235 -0.56 5.02 21.08
C CYS A 235 -0.92 3.99 20.00
N PHE A 236 -1.76 4.37 19.03
CA PHE A 236 -2.14 3.51 17.91
C PHE A 236 -1.40 3.90 16.63
N THR A 237 -1.27 5.20 16.34
CA THR A 237 -0.71 5.68 15.07
C THR A 237 0.80 5.46 14.95
N LEU A 238 1.59 5.69 16.01
CA LEU A 238 3.05 5.53 15.93
C LEU A 238 3.47 4.07 15.79
N PRO A 239 2.97 3.12 16.62
CA PRO A 239 3.31 1.71 16.43
C PRO A 239 2.91 1.20 15.05
N ASN A 240 1.74 1.62 14.53
CA ASN A 240 1.28 1.21 13.21
C ASN A 240 2.15 1.79 12.08
N ALA A 241 2.55 3.07 12.18
CA ALA A 241 3.47 3.67 11.21
C ALA A 241 4.83 2.94 11.17
N VAL A 242 5.38 2.58 12.34
CA VAL A 242 6.61 1.78 12.44
C VAL A 242 6.42 0.40 11.82
N PHE A 243 5.31 -0.27 12.12
CA PHE A 243 5.00 -1.58 11.56
C PHE A 243 4.88 -1.54 10.03
N PHE A 244 4.17 -0.57 9.46
CA PHE A 244 4.10 -0.38 8.01
C PHE A 244 5.46 -0.12 7.39
N TYR A 245 6.30 0.72 8.01
CA TYR A 245 7.64 0.98 7.52
C TYR A 245 8.45 -0.32 7.41
N PHE A 246 8.41 -1.18 8.43
CA PHE A 246 9.10 -2.47 8.39
C PHE A 246 8.57 -3.39 7.29
N LEU A 247 7.25 -3.50 7.12
CA LEU A 247 6.67 -4.33 6.06
C LEU A 247 7.03 -3.83 4.65
N PHE A 248 7.02 -2.51 4.43
CA PHE A 248 7.43 -1.93 3.15
C PHE A 248 8.92 -2.07 2.89
N ASN A 249 9.76 -1.92 3.91
CA ASN A 249 11.19 -2.16 3.80
C ASN A 249 11.48 -3.64 3.49
N ASP A 250 10.83 -4.58 4.14
CA ASP A 250 10.95 -6.02 3.84
C ASP A 250 10.52 -6.31 2.38
N PHE A 251 9.38 -5.77 1.94
CA PHE A 251 8.93 -5.87 0.56
C PHE A 251 9.94 -5.30 -0.43
N TYR A 252 10.51 -4.13 -0.14
CA TYR A 252 11.49 -3.48 -1.00
C TYR A 252 12.78 -4.31 -1.13
N GLN A 253 13.27 -4.85 -0.01
CA GLN A 253 14.46 -5.69 0.04
C GLN A 253 14.26 -6.98 -0.77
N LYS A 254 13.12 -7.66 -0.60
CA LYS A 254 12.77 -8.89 -1.33
C LYS A 254 12.54 -8.64 -2.82
N SER A 255 11.85 -7.56 -3.17
CA SER A 255 11.44 -7.28 -4.55
C SER A 255 12.53 -6.67 -5.42
N TYR A 256 13.42 -5.85 -4.82
CA TYR A 256 14.41 -5.08 -5.58
C TYR A 256 15.85 -5.47 -5.24
N LYS A 257 16.27 -5.42 -3.96
CA LYS A 257 17.69 -5.64 -3.63
C LYS A 257 18.13 -7.07 -3.85
N LYS A 258 17.39 -8.07 -3.36
CA LYS A 258 17.74 -9.48 -3.55
C LYS A 258 17.73 -9.89 -5.02
N LYS A 259 16.79 -9.39 -5.82
CA LYS A 259 16.76 -9.63 -7.27
C LYS A 259 17.93 -8.97 -8.00
N GLN A 260 18.29 -7.74 -7.62
CA GLN A 260 19.46 -7.06 -8.20
C GLN A 260 20.76 -7.78 -7.86
N ALA A 261 20.93 -8.23 -6.61
CA ALA A 261 22.09 -9.02 -6.19
C ALA A 261 22.18 -10.35 -6.96
N ALA A 262 21.08 -11.09 -7.06
CA ALA A 262 21.04 -12.34 -7.83
C ALA A 262 21.34 -12.13 -9.32
N ALA A 263 20.81 -11.05 -9.92
CA ALA A 263 21.09 -10.71 -11.32
C ALA A 263 22.56 -10.29 -11.54
N ALA A 264 23.14 -9.56 -10.59
CA ALA A 264 24.56 -9.20 -10.62
C ALA A 264 25.46 -10.42 -10.49
N GLN A 265 25.12 -11.35 -9.58
CA GLN A 265 25.83 -12.60 -9.39
C GLN A 265 25.71 -13.52 -10.61
N ALA A 266 24.52 -13.63 -11.22
CA ALA A 266 24.33 -14.38 -12.46
C ALA A 266 25.16 -13.81 -13.62
N LYS A 267 25.24 -12.47 -13.74
CA LYS A 267 26.12 -11.82 -14.73
C LYS A 267 27.61 -12.05 -14.45
N ALA A 268 28.02 -12.00 -13.18
CA ALA A 268 29.40 -12.30 -12.79
C ALA A 268 29.78 -13.76 -13.10
N ASN A 269 28.89 -14.70 -12.78
CA ASN A 269 29.07 -16.12 -13.07
C ASN A 269 29.12 -16.39 -14.58
N ALA A 270 28.25 -15.75 -15.36
CA ALA A 270 28.26 -15.88 -16.83
C ALA A 270 29.58 -15.38 -17.44
N LYS A 271 30.08 -14.22 -16.98
CA LYS A 271 31.40 -13.69 -17.40
C LYS A 271 32.56 -14.61 -16.98
N ALA A 272 32.50 -15.19 -15.78
CA ALA A 272 33.51 -16.13 -15.32
C ALA A 272 33.51 -17.42 -16.16
N LEU A 273 32.33 -17.92 -16.55
CA LEU A 273 32.18 -19.08 -17.43
C LEU A 273 32.74 -18.81 -18.84
N GLU A 274 32.45 -17.62 -19.39
CA GLU A 274 32.96 -17.19 -20.69
C GLU A 274 34.49 -17.06 -20.70
N ASN A 275 35.07 -16.48 -19.64
CA ASN A 275 36.52 -16.38 -19.48
C ASN A 275 37.20 -17.75 -19.35
N ASN A 276 36.59 -18.69 -18.60
CA ASN A 276 37.12 -20.05 -18.48
C ASN A 276 37.06 -20.82 -19.81
N ASN A 277 35.98 -20.68 -20.58
CA ASN A 277 35.88 -21.31 -21.91
C ASN A 277 36.93 -20.75 -22.88
N ASN A 278 37.16 -19.43 -22.87
CA ASN A 278 38.18 -18.81 -23.71
C ASN A 278 39.60 -19.27 -23.31
N ASN A 279 39.88 -19.40 -22.02
CA ASN A 279 41.17 -19.92 -21.55
C ASN A 279 41.39 -21.39 -21.92
N ASN A 280 40.36 -22.24 -21.79
CA ASN A 280 40.45 -23.65 -22.18
C ASN A 280 40.65 -23.82 -23.69
N ASN A 281 39.95 -23.02 -24.51
CA ASN A 281 40.13 -23.02 -25.96
C ASN A 281 41.55 -22.59 -26.35
N ASN A 282 42.11 -21.58 -25.68
CA ASN A 282 43.48 -21.14 -25.89
C ASN A 282 44.53 -22.18 -25.45
N SER A 283 44.27 -22.92 -24.37
CA SER A 283 45.12 -24.03 -23.93
C SER A 283 45.10 -25.17 -24.94
N CYS A 284 43.91 -25.61 -25.37
CA CYS A 284 43.76 -26.67 -26.36
C CYS A 284 44.44 -26.31 -27.70
N ALA A 285 44.32 -25.04 -28.14
CA ALA A 285 45.02 -24.56 -29.33
C ALA A 285 46.55 -24.58 -29.17
N LYS A 286 47.09 -24.28 -27.98
CA LYS A 286 48.53 -24.40 -27.71
C LYS A 286 48.99 -25.84 -27.72
N ASP A 287 48.23 -26.75 -27.12
CA ASP A 287 48.57 -28.18 -27.05
C ASP A 287 48.54 -28.83 -28.44
N LEU A 288 47.56 -28.48 -29.29
CA LEU A 288 47.49 -28.91 -30.69
C LEU A 288 48.68 -28.40 -31.52
N ASN A 289 49.08 -27.14 -31.32
CA ASN A 289 50.24 -26.57 -32.01
C ASN A 289 51.56 -27.21 -31.55
N ALA A 290 51.71 -27.50 -30.26
CA ALA A 290 52.88 -28.21 -29.73
C ALA A 290 52.96 -29.65 -30.26
N ALA A 291 51.84 -30.36 -30.32
CA ALA A 291 51.77 -31.70 -30.91
C ALA A 291 52.13 -31.68 -32.41
N ALA A 292 51.63 -30.70 -33.17
CA ALA A 292 51.97 -30.54 -34.59
C ALA A 292 53.47 -30.27 -34.82
N GLN A 293 54.10 -29.48 -33.95
CA GLN A 293 55.55 -29.20 -34.02
C GLN A 293 56.40 -30.44 -33.68
N LEU A 294 56.01 -31.23 -32.67
CA LEU A 294 56.65 -32.50 -32.33
C LEU A 294 56.55 -33.52 -33.48
N THR A 295 55.38 -33.61 -34.11
CA THR A 295 55.17 -34.53 -35.24
C THR A 295 55.97 -34.10 -36.48
N ALA A 296 56.13 -32.79 -36.71
CA ALA A 296 56.95 -32.24 -37.78
C ALA A 296 58.47 -32.43 -37.52
N ALA A 297 58.90 -32.36 -36.26
CA ALA A 297 60.29 -32.63 -35.87
C ALA A 297 60.65 -34.12 -36.02
N GLN A 298 59.75 -35.03 -35.66
CA GLN A 298 59.94 -36.48 -35.84
C GLN A 298 60.01 -36.88 -37.32
N LYS A 299 59.27 -36.22 -38.21
CA LYS A 299 59.35 -36.44 -39.67
C LYS A 299 60.63 -35.92 -40.33
N LYS A 300 61.40 -35.06 -39.66
CA LYS A 300 62.69 -34.54 -40.14
C LYS A 300 63.90 -35.36 -39.67
N ALA A 301 63.71 -36.27 -38.73
CA ALA A 301 64.76 -37.09 -38.12
C ALA A 301 64.83 -38.52 -38.71
N LEU A 302 64.14 -38.75 -39.84
CA LEU A 302 64.03 -40.00 -40.58
C LEU A 302 64.37 -39.71 -42.04
#